data_AF-A0A1H2HQC9-F1
#
_entry.id   AF-A0A1H2HQC9-F1
#
_cell.length_a   1.000
_cell.length_b   1.000
_cell.length_c   1.000
_cell.angle_alpha   90.00
_cell.angle_beta   90.00
_cell.angle_gamma   90.00
#
_symmetry.space_group_name_H-M   'P 1'
#
loop_
_entity.id
_entity.type
_entity.pdbx_description
1 polymer ?
#
loop_
_entity_poly.entity_id
_entity_poly.type
_entity_poly.pdbx_seq_one_letter_code
_entity_poly.pdbx_strand_id
1 'polypeptide(L)'
;MQDRVEAFIAKWQGQEGGQERANYAMFLTELCDVIGVPHPDNAGATHSANDYVFERTVQETARDGRVSSRRIDLYKRDNFVLEAKQSR
;
A
#
# COMPACT_ATOMS: atom_id res chain seq x y z
N MET A 1 -17.49 16.98 2.55
CA MET A 1 -16.64 15.98 3.24
C MET A 1 -17.44 14.72 3.51
N GLN A 2 -18.59 14.82 4.20
CA GLN A 2 -19.50 13.69 4.41
C GLN A 2 -19.83 12.94 3.12
N ASP A 3 -20.26 13.65 2.07
CA ASP A 3 -20.62 13.01 0.78
C ASP A 3 -19.47 12.24 0.11
N ARG A 4 -18.21 12.69 0.30
CA ARG A 4 -17.02 12.00 -0.24
C ARG A 4 -16.72 10.73 0.56
N VAL A 5 -16.91 10.77 1.88
CA VAL A 5 -16.77 9.60 2.76
C VAL A 5 -17.83 8.56 2.42
N GLU A 6 -19.10 8.96 2.31
CA GLU A 6 -20.20 8.04 1.96
C GLU A 6 -20.01 7.42 0.57
N ALA A 7 -19.57 8.21 -0.43
CA ALA A 7 -19.29 7.70 -1.77
C ALA A 7 -18.12 6.69 -1.79
N PHE A 8 -17.07 6.96 -1.02
CA PHE A 8 -15.95 6.03 -0.85
C PHE A 8 -16.40 4.72 -0.20
N ILE A 9 -17.16 4.80 0.90
CA ILE A 9 -17.70 3.62 1.60
C ILE A 9 -18.60 2.82 0.64
N ALA A 10 -19.54 3.48 -0.04
CA ALA A 10 -20.46 2.82 -0.97
C ALA A 10 -19.73 2.09 -2.12
N LYS A 11 -18.60 2.62 -2.60
CA LYS A 11 -17.78 1.99 -3.64
C LYS A 11 -17.10 0.71 -3.15
N TRP A 12 -16.52 0.75 -1.96
CA TRP A 12 -15.64 -0.32 -1.47
C TRP A 12 -16.32 -1.33 -0.54
N GLN A 13 -17.50 -1.00 0.01
CA GLN A 13 -18.27 -1.89 0.87
C GLN A 13 -18.93 -3.03 0.07
N GLY A 14 -19.00 -4.22 0.66
CA GLY A 14 -19.73 -5.37 0.10
C GLY A 14 -19.07 -6.02 -1.12
N GLN A 15 -17.83 -5.67 -1.45
CA GLN A 15 -17.06 -6.30 -2.52
C GLN A 15 -16.51 -7.65 -2.03
N GLU A 16 -17.19 -8.76 -2.35
CA GLU A 16 -16.73 -10.12 -2.01
C GLU A 16 -15.68 -10.65 -3.00
N GLY A 17 -14.79 -11.52 -2.54
CA GLY A 17 -13.76 -12.15 -3.39
C GLY A 17 -12.76 -11.18 -4.02
N GLY A 18 -12.67 -9.95 -3.48
CA GLY A 18 -11.90 -8.86 -4.06
C GLY A 18 -10.45 -9.25 -4.26
N GLN A 19 -9.98 -9.25 -5.51
CA GLN A 19 -8.59 -9.53 -5.88
C GLN A 19 -7.65 -8.53 -5.17
N GLU A 20 -7.11 -8.92 -4.01
CA GLU A 20 -6.32 -8.06 -3.13
C GLU A 20 -5.30 -7.26 -3.92
N ARG A 21 -4.44 -7.98 -4.66
CA ARG A 21 -3.33 -7.42 -5.45
C ARG A 21 -3.78 -6.48 -6.56
N ALA A 22 -5.01 -6.63 -7.05
CA ALA A 22 -5.53 -5.75 -8.09
C ALA A 22 -6.09 -4.44 -7.51
N ASN A 23 -6.55 -4.46 -6.25
CA ASN A 23 -7.41 -3.42 -5.72
C ASN A 23 -6.76 -2.58 -4.62
N TYR A 24 -5.80 -3.12 -3.85
CA TYR A 24 -5.31 -2.45 -2.64
C TYR A 24 -4.70 -1.07 -2.93
N ALA A 25 -3.96 -0.91 -4.03
CA ALA A 25 -3.32 0.36 -4.37
C ALA A 25 -4.34 1.45 -4.70
N MET A 26 -5.42 1.09 -5.43
CA MET A 26 -6.51 2.02 -5.74
C MET A 26 -7.28 2.40 -4.47
N PHE A 27 -7.61 1.42 -3.63
CA PHE A 27 -8.28 1.67 -2.35
C PHE A 27 -7.48 2.64 -1.47
N LEU A 28 -6.18 2.41 -1.30
CA LEU A 28 -5.33 3.24 -0.44
C LEU A 28 -5.14 4.65 -1.01
N THR A 29 -5.07 4.80 -2.33
CA THR A 29 -5.01 6.12 -2.98
C THR A 29 -6.28 6.91 -2.73
N GLU A 30 -7.45 6.29 -2.93
CA GLU A 30 -8.74 6.94 -2.67
C GLU A 30 -8.99 7.21 -1.18
N LEU A 31 -8.47 6.35 -0.29
CA LEU A 31 -8.51 6.59 1.14
C LEU A 31 -7.71 7.85 1.50
N CYS A 32 -6.54 8.07 0.88
CA CYS A 32 -5.74 9.27 1.10
C CYS A 32 -6.52 10.55 0.75
N ASP A 33 -7.27 10.53 -0.36
CA ASP A 33 -8.12 11.65 -0.78
C ASP A 33 -9.21 11.97 0.26
N VAL A 34 -9.82 10.92 0.83
CA VAL A 34 -10.91 11.06 1.80
C VAL A 34 -10.41 11.58 3.14
N ILE A 35 -9.26 11.12 3.62
CA ILE A 35 -8.68 11.54 4.91
C ILE A 35 -7.79 12.77 4.80
N GLY A 36 -7.59 13.30 3.59
CA GLY A 36 -6.87 14.56 3.36
C GLY A 36 -5.35 14.47 3.58
N VAL A 37 -4.74 13.33 3.26
CA VAL A 37 -3.28 13.14 3.36
C VAL A 37 -2.65 13.00 1.97
N PRO A 38 -1.33 13.27 1.84
CA PRO A 38 -0.63 13.06 0.58
C PRO A 38 -0.69 11.60 0.10
N HIS A 39 -0.68 11.43 -1.22
CA HIS A 39 -0.55 10.13 -1.86
C HIS A 39 0.88 9.60 -1.77
N PRO A 40 1.09 8.28 -1.87
CA PRO A 40 2.42 7.72 -2.08
C PRO A 40 3.06 8.24 -3.38
N ASP A 41 4.37 8.45 -3.35
CA ASP A 41 5.17 8.84 -4.51
C ASP A 41 5.36 7.67 -5.50
N ASN A 42 5.74 8.02 -6.73
CA ASN A 42 6.17 7.03 -7.70
C ASN A 42 7.47 6.36 -7.24
N ALA A 43 7.53 5.04 -7.28
CA ALA A 43 8.74 4.30 -6.98
C ALA A 43 9.86 4.63 -7.98
N GLY A 44 10.99 5.14 -7.47
CA GLY A 44 12.19 5.38 -8.26
C GLY A 44 13.13 4.18 -8.31
N ALA A 45 14.11 4.24 -9.23
CA ALA A 45 15.16 3.23 -9.36
C ALA A 45 16.09 3.17 -8.12
N THR A 46 16.27 4.30 -7.45
CA THR A 46 17.06 4.40 -6.21
C THR A 46 16.20 4.02 -5.01
N HIS A 47 16.11 2.73 -4.69
CA HIS A 47 15.23 2.21 -3.64
C HIS A 47 15.43 2.83 -2.24
N SER A 48 16.62 3.36 -1.93
CA SER A 48 16.88 4.03 -0.66
C SER A 48 16.17 5.38 -0.50
N ALA A 49 15.77 6.01 -1.61
CA ALA A 49 15.03 7.27 -1.64
C ALA A 49 13.50 7.07 -1.70
N ASN A 50 13.04 5.81 -1.74
CA ASN A 50 11.63 5.47 -1.80
C ASN A 50 11.02 5.51 -0.39
N ASP A 51 10.79 6.74 0.09
CA ASP A 51 10.39 7.02 1.47
C ASP A 51 8.89 6.90 1.72
N TYR A 52 8.05 7.11 0.70
CA TYR A 52 6.62 6.86 0.77
C TYR A 52 6.13 6.31 -0.57
N VAL A 53 6.18 4.98 -0.77
CA VAL A 53 5.87 4.37 -2.08
C VAL A 53 5.12 3.05 -1.92
N PHE A 54 4.38 2.70 -2.97
CA PHE A 54 3.91 1.33 -3.15
C PHE A 54 5.05 0.40 -3.53
N GLU A 55 4.91 -0.88 -3.17
CA GLU A 55 5.75 -1.99 -3.65
C GLU A 55 7.25 -1.77 -3.38
N ARG A 56 7.59 -1.24 -2.19
CA ARG A 56 8.97 -0.91 -1.82
C ARG A 56 9.81 -2.18 -1.68
N THR A 57 10.88 -2.25 -2.47
CA THR A 57 11.85 -3.33 -2.39
C THR A 57 12.65 -3.29 -1.09
N VAL A 58 12.78 -4.45 -0.44
CA VAL A 58 13.65 -4.66 0.73
C VAL A 58 14.47 -5.93 0.57
N GLN A 59 15.66 -5.96 1.18
CA GLN A 59 16.52 -7.14 1.22
C GLN A 59 16.27 -7.91 2.52
N GLU A 60 15.88 -9.17 2.39
CA GLU A 60 15.71 -10.12 3.49
C GLU A 60 16.95 -11.02 3.53
N THR A 61 17.66 -11.06 4.66
CA THR A 61 18.78 -11.99 4.88
C THR A 61 18.29 -13.17 5.72
N ALA A 62 18.29 -14.36 5.14
CA ALA A 62 17.94 -15.59 5.82
C ALA A 62 19.03 -16.01 6.82
N ARG A 63 18.69 -16.95 7.71
CA ARG A 63 19.60 -17.41 8.79
C ARG A 63 20.87 -18.08 8.29
N ASP A 64 20.84 -18.63 7.08
CA ASP A 64 21.98 -19.24 6.39
C ASP A 64 22.83 -18.22 5.62
N GLY A 65 22.51 -16.92 5.72
CA GLY A 65 23.20 -15.84 5.03
C GLY A 65 22.69 -15.56 3.62
N ARG A 66 21.69 -16.30 3.11
CA ARG A 66 21.12 -16.04 1.79
C ARG A 66 20.34 -14.73 1.79
N VAL A 67 20.64 -13.87 0.82
CA VAL A 67 19.92 -12.60 0.61
C VAL A 67 18.85 -12.79 -0.47
N SER A 68 17.63 -12.30 -0.21
CA SER A 68 16.52 -12.33 -1.16
C SER A 68 15.77 -10.99 -1.18
N SER A 69 15.26 -10.62 -2.35
CA SER A 69 14.47 -9.42 -2.52
C SER A 69 13.00 -9.69 -2.18
N ARG A 70 12.44 -8.88 -1.28
CA ARG A 70 11.02 -8.83 -0.93
C ARG A 70 10.44 -7.47 -1.28
N ARG A 71 9.12 -7.34 -1.19
CA ARG A 71 8.41 -6.08 -1.41
C ARG A 71 7.45 -5.85 -0.25
N ILE A 72 7.26 -4.59 0.08
CA ILE A 72 6.25 -4.10 1.02
C ILE A 72 5.16 -3.42 0.18
N ASP A 73 3.90 -3.77 0.39
CA ASP A 73 2.80 -3.25 -0.41
C ASP A 73 2.72 -1.72 -0.35
N LEU A 74 2.74 -1.12 0.85
CA LEU A 74 2.90 0.32 1.03
C LEU A 74 3.84 0.63 2.20
N TYR A 75 4.88 1.41 1.92
CA TYR A 75 5.87 1.82 2.92
C TYR A 75 5.83 3.32 3.11
N LYS A 76 5.89 3.77 4.37
CA LYS A 76 6.19 5.16 4.72
C LYS A 76 7.26 5.21 5.82
N ARG A 77 8.43 5.76 5.50
CA ARG A 77 9.58 5.89 6.40
C ARG A 77 9.14 6.53 7.72
N ASP A 78 9.58 5.96 8.83
CA ASP A 78 9.31 6.42 10.20
C ASP A 78 7.83 6.51 10.60
N ASN A 79 6.93 5.97 9.78
CA ASN A 79 5.49 5.97 10.05
C ASN A 79 4.93 4.55 10.10
N PHE A 80 4.98 3.81 8.99
CA PHE A 80 4.37 2.48 8.92
C PHE A 80 4.92 1.60 7.79
N VAL A 81 4.69 0.30 7.97
CA VAL A 81 4.77 -0.75 6.95
C VAL A 81 3.38 -1.33 6.83
N LEU A 82 2.79 -1.29 5.63
CA LEU A 82 1.44 -1.77 5.37
C LEU A 82 1.50 -2.92 4.37
N GLU A 83 0.81 -4.01 4.72
CA GLU A 83 0.64 -5.22 3.93
C GLU A 83 -0.85 -5.44 3.71
N ALA A 84 -1.28 -5.45 2.45
CA ALA A 84 -2.61 -5.87 2.08
C ALA A 84 -2.72 -7.39 2.26
N LYS A 85 -3.94 -7.86 2.47
CA LYS A 85 -4.26 -9.30 2.57
C LYS A 85 -5.64 -9.58 1.98
N GLN A 86 -5.72 -10.68 1.26
CA GLN A 86 -6.95 -11.23 0.70
C GLN A 86 -7.84 -11.67 1.86
N SER A 87 -9.02 -11.05 1.97
CA SER A 87 -10.06 -11.59 2.83
C SER A 87 -10.59 -12.89 2.22
N ARG A 88 -10.90 -13.86 3.09
CA ARG A 88 -11.61 -15.08 2.71
C ARG A 88 -13.08 -14.79 2.42
#